data_AF-T2JUQ4-F1
#
_entry.id   AF-T2JUQ4-F1
#
_cell.length_a   1.000
_cell.length_b   1.000
_cell.length_c   1.000
_cell.angle_alpha   90.00
_cell.angle_beta   90.00
_cell.angle_gamma   90.00
#
_symmetry.space_group_name_H-M   'P 1'
#
loop_
_entity.id
_entity.type
_entity.pdbx_description
1 polymer ?
#
loop_
_entity_poly.entity_id
_entity_poly.type
_entity_poly.pdbx_seq_one_letter_code
_entity_poly.pdbx_strand_id
1 'polypeptide(L)'
;MTSSASRGLSFPNVKHILVEIPRFEVERNLMEVIQVIYRGRGNDEIDKQDKQLIFYLSEQAIYDKEKDEEKRKLAIQESILSFINLLLILKTSIMTRIQGSGIIGKDYFLMIPVSGKSVSAAGETFTSKLNNLVGQLKREARKSYDAERLIEVSICLQKLLQECEFTLKKMFKDPEKAGISPLDLRTELCNQFLKLMDNSFEELLNYYPIEQCHINGGLLVVPIKDKGIEERYKIRTDQNLETLKYEKIIDNLYYIKNHPKLPENITRTVGDIIKFVDIIFEKDHSVQNYEQNSQYDDQYYAIPLYAFIIPELLEEYFECDDDQTEQHSFKDILKLYLRSLYPVSSLLPIGSKYEQFPFIIFRSYSLNELRSKLFTDKYLLNSHEINVLSLILAKNS
;
A
#
# COMPACT_ATOMS: atom_id res chain seq x y z
N MET A 1 -29.84 5.21 0.44
CA MET A 1 -28.78 5.32 -0.58
C MET A 1 -27.68 4.34 -0.22
N THR A 2 -27.05 3.68 -1.20
CA THR A 2 -25.81 2.92 -0.98
C THR A 2 -24.61 3.86 -1.00
N SER A 3 -23.46 3.44 -0.45
CA SER A 3 -22.20 4.21 -0.44
C SER A 3 -21.71 4.63 -1.84
N SER A 4 -22.14 3.93 -2.89
CA SER A 4 -21.87 4.32 -4.28
C SER A 4 -22.68 5.53 -4.75
N ALA A 5 -23.94 5.65 -4.32
CA ALA A 5 -24.83 6.75 -4.72
C ALA A 5 -24.52 8.07 -3.99
N SER A 6 -23.84 8.01 -2.85
CA SER A 6 -23.42 9.18 -2.07
C SER A 6 -22.26 9.97 -2.70
N ARG A 7 -21.69 9.53 -3.83
CA ARG A 7 -20.52 10.16 -4.47
C ARG A 7 -20.81 10.97 -5.73
N GLY A 8 -22.05 11.13 -6.18
CA GLY A 8 -22.37 11.86 -7.43
C GLY A 8 -23.63 12.73 -7.47
N LEU A 9 -24.56 12.59 -6.51
CA LEU A 9 -25.84 13.29 -6.52
C LEU A 9 -25.96 14.32 -5.38
N SER A 10 -26.65 15.43 -5.65
CA SER A 10 -27.00 16.45 -4.64
C SER A 10 -28.50 16.40 -4.36
N PHE A 11 -28.87 16.55 -3.09
CA PHE A 11 -30.25 16.49 -2.59
C PHE A 11 -30.59 17.78 -1.83
N PRO A 12 -30.66 18.93 -2.53
CA PRO A 12 -30.77 20.24 -1.88
C PRO A 12 -32.07 20.42 -1.09
N ASN A 13 -33.09 19.62 -1.39
CA ASN A 13 -34.39 19.68 -0.71
C ASN A 13 -34.52 18.72 0.49
N VAL A 14 -33.44 18.07 0.92
CA VAL A 14 -33.48 17.12 2.03
C VAL A 14 -33.48 17.85 3.38
N LYS A 15 -34.41 17.47 4.25
CA LYS A 15 -34.48 17.93 5.66
C LYS A 15 -34.13 16.84 6.67
N HIS A 16 -34.33 15.58 6.31
CA HIS A 16 -34.05 14.43 7.17
C HIS A 16 -33.01 13.55 6.49
N ILE A 17 -31.85 13.41 7.12
CA ILE A 17 -30.77 12.55 6.66
C ILE A 17 -30.62 11.43 7.67
N LEU A 18 -30.87 10.20 7.22
CA LEU A 18 -30.67 8.99 8.02
C LEU A 18 -29.41 8.28 7.51
N VAL A 19 -28.46 8.05 8.41
CA VAL A 19 -27.17 7.43 8.08
C VAL A 19 -26.99 6.20 8.94
N GLU A 20 -26.92 5.04 8.29
CA GLU A 20 -26.46 3.80 8.93
C GLU A 20 -24.95 3.70 8.72
N ILE A 21 -24.20 3.59 9.82
CA ILE A 21 -22.75 3.48 9.79
C ILE A 21 -22.38 2.03 10.13
N PRO A 22 -21.90 1.23 9.15
CA PRO A 22 -21.41 -0.11 9.44
C PRO A 22 -20.14 -0.04 10.29
N ARG A 23 -20.00 -0.97 11.25
CA ARG A 23 -18.84 -1.08 12.17
C ARG A 23 -17.49 -1.09 11.44
N PHE A 24 -17.45 -1.70 10.25
CA PHE A 24 -16.23 -1.79 9.47
C PHE A 24 -15.91 -0.47 8.80
N GLU A 25 -14.75 0.08 9.18
CA GLU A 25 -14.11 1.21 8.51
C GLU A 25 -14.83 2.56 8.72
N VAL A 26 -15.39 2.84 9.90
CA VAL A 26 -15.99 4.15 10.17
C VAL A 26 -14.99 5.29 9.93
N GLU A 27 -13.71 5.07 10.25
CA GLU A 27 -12.62 6.00 9.98
C GLU A 27 -12.39 6.23 8.46
N ARG A 28 -12.52 5.18 7.64
CA ARG A 28 -12.35 5.29 6.18
C ARG A 28 -13.59 5.87 5.50
N ASN A 29 -14.77 5.68 6.10
CA ASN A 29 -16.07 6.09 5.56
C ASN A 29 -16.59 7.40 6.17
N LEU A 30 -15.92 7.97 7.18
CA LEU A 30 -16.31 9.23 7.82
C LEU A 30 -16.38 10.37 6.80
N MET A 31 -15.45 10.39 5.85
CA MET A 31 -15.46 11.37 4.76
C MET A 31 -16.70 11.23 3.88
N GLU A 32 -17.20 10.01 3.65
CA GLU A 32 -18.43 9.78 2.89
C GLU A 32 -19.67 10.24 3.66
N VAL A 33 -19.72 9.90 4.95
CA VAL A 33 -20.80 10.33 5.86
C VAL A 33 -20.89 11.86 5.89
N ILE A 34 -19.75 12.54 6.03
CA ILE A 34 -19.68 14.00 5.97
C ILE A 34 -20.16 14.49 4.61
N GLN A 35 -19.67 13.92 3.51
CA GLN A 35 -20.10 14.31 2.16
C GLN A 35 -21.62 14.18 1.94
N VAL A 36 -22.28 13.17 2.51
CA VAL A 36 -23.76 13.03 2.45
C VAL A 36 -24.44 14.23 3.11
N ILE A 37 -23.95 14.69 4.26
CA ILE A 37 -24.48 15.88 4.95
C ILE A 37 -24.36 17.12 4.06
N TYR A 38 -23.23 17.29 3.37
CA TYR A 38 -23.03 18.42 2.44
C TYR A 38 -23.90 18.35 1.20
N ARG A 39 -24.16 17.14 0.68
CA ARG A 39 -25.04 16.95 -0.47
C ARG A 39 -26.48 17.31 -0.18
N GLY A 40 -26.86 17.36 1.10
CA GLY A 40 -28.14 17.89 1.53
C GLY A 40 -28.27 19.41 1.45
N ARG A 41 -27.22 20.14 1.05
CA ARG A 41 -27.20 21.60 0.90
C ARG A 41 -27.41 22.02 -0.56
N GLY A 42 -27.73 23.29 -0.78
CA GLY A 42 -27.87 23.89 -2.12
C GLY A 42 -29.24 24.46 -2.43
N ASN A 43 -30.12 24.55 -1.43
CA ASN A 43 -31.35 25.35 -1.50
C ASN A 43 -31.37 26.29 -0.29
N ASP A 44 -31.13 27.58 -0.52
CA ASP A 44 -31.00 28.60 0.53
C ASP A 44 -32.25 28.73 1.41
N GLU A 45 -33.44 28.42 0.89
CA GLU A 45 -34.69 28.47 1.67
C GLU A 45 -34.79 27.30 2.64
N ILE A 46 -34.30 26.12 2.24
CA ILE A 46 -34.34 24.90 3.05
C ILE A 46 -33.10 24.81 3.97
N ASP A 47 -31.96 25.33 3.54
CA ASP A 47 -30.71 25.36 4.30
C ASP A 47 -30.81 26.24 5.57
N LYS A 48 -31.74 27.21 5.59
CA LYS A 48 -32.03 28.05 6.76
C LYS A 48 -33.07 27.45 7.72
N GLN A 49 -33.66 26.31 7.37
CA GLN A 49 -34.64 25.61 8.20
C GLN A 49 -33.98 24.50 9.00
N ASP A 50 -34.70 24.01 10.01
CA ASP A 50 -34.22 22.89 10.81
C ASP A 50 -34.03 21.64 9.95
N LYS A 51 -32.85 21.03 10.09
CA LYS A 51 -32.51 19.74 9.49
C LYS A 51 -32.20 18.72 10.57
N GLN A 52 -32.65 17.50 10.34
CA GLN A 52 -32.42 16.38 11.25
C GLN A 52 -31.44 15.40 10.63
N LEU A 53 -30.43 15.04 11.41
CA LEU A 53 -29.42 14.06 11.06
C LEU A 53 -29.48 12.94 12.10
N ILE A 54 -29.86 11.74 11.67
CA ILE A 54 -30.04 10.58 12.54
C ILE A 54 -28.99 9.53 12.16
N PHE A 55 -28.14 9.18 13.12
CA PHE A 55 -27.12 8.16 12.97
C PHE A 55 -27.58 6.85 13.62
N TYR A 56 -27.57 5.77 12.83
CA TYR A 56 -27.69 4.41 13.33
C TYR A 56 -26.29 3.83 13.45
N LEU A 57 -25.82 3.70 14.69
CA LEU A 57 -24.53 3.13 15.04
C LEU A 57 -24.75 1.81 15.78
N SER A 58 -24.12 0.74 15.33
CA SER A 58 -24.15 -0.56 16.01
C SER A 58 -22.77 -0.86 16.60
N GLU A 59 -22.69 -0.94 17.93
CA GLU A 59 -21.48 -1.33 18.66
C GLU A 59 -21.69 -2.69 19.32
N GLN A 60 -20.68 -3.57 19.26
CA GLN A 60 -20.73 -4.92 19.84
C GLN A 60 -19.48 -5.16 20.69
N ALA A 61 -19.68 -5.35 22.00
CA ALA A 61 -18.63 -5.83 22.90
C ALA A 61 -18.49 -7.35 22.78
N ILE A 62 -17.31 -7.82 22.41
CA ILE A 62 -16.96 -9.25 22.32
C ILE A 62 -16.20 -9.62 23.59
N TYR A 63 -16.65 -10.68 24.27
CA TYR A 63 -16.01 -11.22 25.46
C TYR A 63 -16.30 -12.71 25.58
N ASP A 64 -15.36 -13.47 26.13
CA ASP A 64 -15.55 -14.90 26.38
C ASP A 64 -16.58 -15.12 27.48
N LYS A 65 -17.52 -16.04 27.25
CA LYS A 65 -18.63 -16.31 28.17
C LYS A 65 -18.21 -16.95 29.49
N GLU A 66 -17.03 -17.57 29.57
CA GLU A 66 -16.77 -18.56 30.63
C GLU A 66 -15.73 -18.17 31.71
N LYS A 67 -14.94 -17.10 31.60
CA LYS A 67 -13.99 -16.76 32.68
C LYS A 67 -13.80 -15.24 32.87
N ASP A 68 -14.05 -14.80 34.10
CA ASP A 68 -13.96 -13.43 34.66
C ASP A 68 -15.07 -12.43 34.30
N GLU A 69 -15.96 -12.17 35.26
CA GLU A 69 -16.85 -10.99 35.25
C GLU A 69 -16.06 -9.68 35.06
N GLU A 70 -14.85 -9.61 35.60
CA GLU A 70 -13.96 -8.44 35.47
C GLU A 70 -13.50 -8.22 34.02
N LYS A 71 -13.15 -9.28 33.28
CA LYS A 71 -12.79 -9.18 31.87
C LYS A 71 -13.97 -8.76 31.00
N ARG A 72 -15.17 -9.23 31.33
CA ARG A 72 -16.41 -8.78 30.68
C ARG A 72 -16.66 -7.29 30.92
N LYS A 73 -16.50 -6.81 32.15
CA LYS A 73 -16.64 -5.37 32.47
C LYS A 73 -15.62 -4.55 31.69
N LEU A 74 -14.36 -4.99 31.63
CA LEU A 74 -13.29 -4.32 30.88
C LEU A 74 -13.61 -4.25 29.38
N ALA A 75 -14.00 -5.36 28.74
CA ALA A 75 -14.36 -5.38 27.32
C ALA A 75 -15.55 -4.45 27.00
N ILE A 76 -16.54 -4.37 27.90
CA ILE A 76 -17.66 -3.43 27.75
C ILE A 76 -17.17 -1.98 27.91
N GLN A 77 -16.30 -1.70 28.88
CA GLN A 77 -15.73 -0.36 29.08
C GLN A 77 -14.91 0.09 27.87
N GLU A 78 -14.07 -0.79 27.31
CA GLU A 78 -13.30 -0.51 26.09
C GLU A 78 -14.21 -0.23 24.90
N SER A 79 -15.27 -1.02 24.73
CA SER A 79 -16.26 -0.81 23.66
C SER A 79 -17.02 0.52 23.84
N ILE A 80 -17.38 0.89 25.07
CA ILE A 80 -17.99 2.20 25.38
C ILE A 80 -17.01 3.34 25.08
N LEU A 81 -15.74 3.21 25.49
CA LEU A 81 -14.71 4.22 25.21
C LEU A 81 -14.49 4.40 23.71
N SER A 82 -14.39 3.29 22.98
CA SER A 82 -14.32 3.29 21.51
C SER A 82 -15.50 4.01 20.89
N PHE A 83 -16.72 3.74 21.38
CA PHE A 83 -17.94 4.39 20.91
C PHE A 83 -17.95 5.89 21.19
N ILE A 84 -17.54 6.31 22.39
CA ILE A 84 -17.42 7.73 22.74
C ILE A 84 -16.37 8.43 21.85
N ASN A 85 -15.22 7.80 21.63
CA ASN A 85 -14.19 8.31 20.74
C ASN A 85 -14.72 8.49 19.33
N LEU A 86 -15.46 7.52 18.81
CA LEU A 86 -16.10 7.61 17.51
C LEU A 86 -17.06 8.81 17.42
N LEU A 87 -17.91 8.99 18.43
CA LEU A 87 -18.84 10.13 18.49
C LEU A 87 -18.11 11.47 18.56
N LEU A 88 -17.01 11.55 19.30
CA LEU A 88 -16.17 12.75 19.38
C LEU A 88 -15.53 13.07 18.03
N ILE A 89 -14.96 12.07 17.36
CA ILE A 89 -14.35 12.22 16.04
C ILE A 89 -15.40 12.65 15.01
N LEU A 90 -16.56 11.99 14.97
CA LEU A 90 -17.67 12.31 14.07
C LEU A 90 -18.18 13.74 14.30
N LYS A 91 -18.50 14.10 15.55
CA LYS A 91 -18.97 15.44 15.90
C LYS A 91 -17.95 16.49 15.50
N THR A 92 -16.68 16.30 15.86
CA THR A 92 -15.60 17.26 15.58
C THR A 92 -15.36 17.42 14.09
N SER A 93 -15.40 16.34 13.31
CA SER A 93 -15.25 16.38 11.86
C SER A 93 -16.42 17.10 11.18
N ILE A 94 -17.65 16.86 11.63
CA ILE A 94 -18.84 17.58 11.14
C ILE A 94 -18.71 19.07 11.45
N MET A 95 -18.41 19.42 12.71
CA MET A 95 -18.29 20.82 13.15
C MET A 95 -17.15 21.54 12.44
N THR A 96 -16.00 20.88 12.25
CA THR A 96 -14.88 21.41 11.46
C THR A 96 -15.31 21.83 10.07
N ARG A 97 -16.21 21.07 9.44
CA ARG A 97 -16.66 21.37 8.10
C ARG A 97 -17.81 22.38 8.05
N ILE A 98 -18.61 22.50 9.11
CA ILE A 98 -19.72 23.48 9.20
C ILE A 98 -19.20 24.86 9.64
N GLN A 99 -18.37 24.89 10.68
CA GLN A 99 -17.95 26.09 11.41
C GLN A 99 -16.44 26.36 11.31
N GLY A 100 -15.67 25.50 10.65
CA GLY A 100 -14.21 25.61 10.54
C GLY A 100 -13.44 24.93 11.68
N SER A 101 -14.07 24.62 12.80
CA SER A 101 -13.49 23.84 13.91
C SER A 101 -14.57 23.14 14.73
N GLY A 102 -14.20 22.12 15.50
CA GLY A 102 -15.06 21.47 16.49
C GLY A 102 -14.46 21.56 17.89
N ILE A 103 -15.31 21.68 18.92
CA ILE A 103 -14.87 21.78 20.31
C ILE A 103 -14.86 20.38 20.95
N ILE A 104 -13.69 19.97 21.46
CA ILE A 104 -13.52 18.80 22.32
C ILE A 104 -13.03 19.30 23.68
N GLY A 105 -13.82 19.09 24.73
CA GLY A 105 -13.53 19.65 26.05
C GLY A 105 -13.59 21.18 26.03
N LYS A 106 -12.43 21.84 26.18
CA LYS A 106 -12.30 23.30 26.16
C LYS A 106 -11.56 23.83 24.93
N ASP A 107 -11.00 22.95 24.12
CA ASP A 107 -10.10 23.31 23.03
C ASP A 107 -10.79 23.15 21.67
N TYR A 108 -10.35 23.98 20.72
CA TYR A 108 -10.79 23.93 19.33
C TYR A 108 -9.88 23.00 18.54
N PHE A 109 -10.49 21.98 17.94
CA PHE A 109 -9.82 21.02 17.08
C PHE A 109 -10.29 21.17 15.64
N LEU A 110 -9.35 21.04 14.71
CA LEU A 110 -9.63 21.00 13.29
C LEU A 110 -9.40 19.56 12.83
N MET A 111 -10.49 18.84 12.59
CA MET A 111 -10.45 17.41 12.27
C MET A 111 -11.01 17.18 10.87
N ILE A 112 -10.14 16.71 9.98
CA ILE A 112 -10.51 16.36 8.61
C ILE A 112 -10.24 14.87 8.44
N PRO A 113 -11.28 14.02 8.32
CA PRO A 113 -11.06 12.60 8.08
C PRO A 113 -10.47 12.42 6.69
N VAL A 114 -9.28 11.85 6.66
CA VAL A 114 -8.58 11.45 5.45
C VAL A 114 -8.73 9.95 5.27
N SER A 115 -9.14 9.55 4.07
CA SER A 115 -9.16 8.13 3.72
C SER A 115 -7.75 7.54 3.79
N GLY A 116 -7.61 6.24 4.04
CA GLY A 116 -6.29 5.57 4.04
C GLY A 116 -5.48 5.80 2.77
N LYS A 117 -6.14 5.98 1.61
CA LYS A 117 -5.48 6.37 0.33
C LYS A 117 -4.81 7.74 0.39
N SER A 118 -5.36 8.67 1.17
CA SER A 118 -4.83 10.03 1.36
C SER A 118 -3.66 10.03 2.36
N VAL A 119 -3.68 9.14 3.35
CA VAL A 119 -2.54 8.91 4.26
C VAL A 119 -1.37 8.27 3.50
N SER A 120 -1.63 7.30 2.61
CA SER A 120 -0.60 6.72 1.75
C SER A 120 0.04 7.76 0.83
N ALA A 121 -0.74 8.74 0.33
CA ALA A 121 -0.26 9.86 -0.49
C ALA A 121 0.60 10.87 0.29
N ALA A 122 0.30 11.07 1.57
CA ALA A 122 1.08 11.91 2.47
C ALA A 122 2.38 11.19 2.84
N GLY A 123 3.48 11.61 2.22
CA GLY A 123 4.78 10.98 2.38
C GLY A 123 5.09 9.90 1.37
N GLU A 124 4.48 9.85 0.17
CA GLU A 124 4.98 8.96 -0.90
C GLU A 124 6.44 9.26 -1.25
N THR A 125 7.24 8.19 -1.42
CA THR A 125 8.58 8.29 -1.99
C THR A 125 8.53 8.82 -3.42
N PHE A 126 9.62 9.41 -3.89
CA PHE A 126 9.67 9.94 -5.25
C PHE A 126 9.44 8.83 -6.27
N THR A 127 10.08 7.69 -6.05
CA THR A 127 9.89 6.45 -6.79
C THR A 127 8.43 6.00 -6.85
N SER A 128 7.72 6.07 -5.72
CA SER A 128 6.29 5.73 -5.65
C SER A 128 5.44 6.66 -6.51
N LYS A 129 5.69 7.98 -6.43
CA LYS A 129 5.01 8.99 -7.25
C LYS A 129 5.24 8.75 -8.74
N LEU A 130 6.47 8.44 -9.14
CA LEU A 130 6.80 8.10 -10.53
C LEU A 130 6.08 6.84 -11.00
N ASN A 131 6.10 5.76 -10.22
CA ASN A 131 5.42 4.52 -10.60
C ASN A 131 3.90 4.73 -10.74
N ASN A 132 3.32 5.52 -9.84
CA ASN A 132 1.92 5.91 -9.91
C ASN A 132 1.63 6.72 -11.18
N LEU A 133 2.49 7.69 -11.54
CA LEU A 133 2.37 8.45 -12.77
C LEU A 133 2.44 7.55 -14.00
N VAL A 134 3.44 6.67 -14.10
CA VAL A 134 3.58 5.72 -15.22
C VAL A 134 2.28 4.91 -15.39
N GLY A 135 1.72 4.42 -14.29
CA GLY A 135 0.44 3.70 -14.31
C GLY A 135 -0.74 4.56 -14.75
N GLN A 136 -0.77 5.84 -14.37
CA GLN A 136 -1.81 6.79 -14.80
C GLN A 136 -1.68 7.13 -16.29
N LEU A 137 -0.47 7.41 -16.79
CA LEU A 137 -0.20 7.68 -18.20
C LEU A 137 -0.61 6.50 -19.09
N LYS A 138 -0.24 5.26 -18.72
CA LYS A 138 -0.67 4.05 -19.44
C LYS A 138 -2.19 3.87 -19.47
N ARG A 139 -2.90 4.29 -18.41
CA ARG A 139 -4.38 4.23 -18.36
C ARG A 139 -5.03 5.31 -19.22
N GLU A 140 -4.50 6.52 -19.20
CA GLU A 140 -5.01 7.62 -20.02
C GLU A 140 -4.67 7.43 -21.51
N ALA A 141 -3.54 6.82 -21.83
CA ALA A 141 -3.21 6.42 -23.20
C ALA A 141 -4.23 5.46 -23.81
N ARG A 142 -4.90 4.62 -23.01
CA ARG A 142 -5.98 3.74 -23.49
C ARG A 142 -7.27 4.49 -23.84
N LYS A 143 -7.42 5.74 -23.38
CA LYS A 143 -8.63 6.56 -23.55
C LYS A 143 -8.46 7.70 -24.57
N SER A 144 -7.23 8.11 -24.85
CA SER A 144 -6.91 9.31 -25.64
C SER A 144 -6.38 8.96 -27.03
N TYR A 145 -6.52 9.91 -27.96
CA TYR A 145 -5.94 9.84 -29.31
C TYR A 145 -4.41 10.04 -29.28
N ASP A 146 -3.87 10.78 -28.30
CA ASP A 146 -2.41 11.01 -28.11
C ASP A 146 -1.70 9.84 -27.40
N ALA A 147 -2.17 8.62 -27.62
CA ALA A 147 -1.71 7.41 -26.93
C ALA A 147 -0.20 7.19 -27.09
N GLU A 148 0.33 7.45 -28.28
CA GLU A 148 1.73 7.19 -28.62
C GLU A 148 2.70 8.00 -27.76
N ARG A 149 2.45 9.30 -27.58
CA ARG A 149 3.30 10.19 -26.79
C ARG A 149 3.21 9.87 -25.29
N LEU A 150 2.01 9.56 -24.78
CA LEU A 150 1.82 9.14 -23.39
C LEU A 150 2.52 7.81 -23.09
N ILE A 151 2.47 6.86 -24.03
CA ILE A 151 3.19 5.58 -23.94
C ILE A 151 4.69 5.82 -23.95
N GLU A 152 5.19 6.65 -24.87
CA GLU A 152 6.61 7.00 -24.96
C GLU A 152 7.14 7.59 -23.64
N VAL A 153 6.43 8.56 -23.05
CA VAL A 153 6.83 9.11 -21.75
C VAL A 153 6.82 8.05 -20.66
N SER A 154 5.81 7.19 -20.64
CA SER A 154 5.73 6.12 -19.65
C SER A 154 6.92 5.17 -19.74
N ILE A 155 7.39 4.86 -20.96
CA ILE A 155 8.56 4.02 -21.20
C ILE A 155 9.84 4.74 -20.77
N CYS A 156 10.02 6.01 -21.15
CA CYS A 156 11.18 6.80 -20.75
C CYS A 156 11.32 6.91 -19.23
N LEU A 157 10.21 7.21 -18.53
CA LEU A 157 10.20 7.30 -17.06
C LEU A 157 10.49 5.94 -16.39
N GLN A 158 10.02 4.83 -16.98
CA GLN A 158 10.37 3.49 -16.49
C GLN A 158 11.86 3.18 -16.67
N LYS A 159 12.42 3.53 -17.82
CA LYS A 159 13.85 3.33 -18.13
C LYS A 159 14.75 4.15 -17.21
N LEU A 160 14.36 5.38 -16.87
CA LEU A 160 15.13 6.27 -15.99
C LEU A 160 15.49 5.62 -14.64
N LEU A 161 14.56 4.83 -14.07
CA LEU A 161 14.71 4.18 -12.77
C LEU A 161 14.71 2.64 -12.88
N GLN A 162 15.14 2.12 -14.03
CA GLN A 162 15.17 0.68 -14.28
C GLN A 162 16.27 -0.02 -13.48
N GLU A 163 17.45 0.60 -13.38
CA GLU A 163 18.58 0.10 -12.57
C GLU A 163 18.44 0.58 -11.12
N CYS A 164 17.94 -0.31 -10.25
CA CYS A 164 17.73 -0.02 -8.83
C CYS A 164 18.21 -1.16 -7.96
N GLU A 165 19.05 -0.83 -6.99
CA GLU A 165 19.43 -1.70 -5.88
C GLU A 165 18.63 -1.32 -4.63
N PHE A 166 18.02 -2.30 -3.99
CA PHE A 166 17.35 -2.13 -2.70
C PHE A 166 18.21 -2.73 -1.59
N THR A 167 18.41 -1.97 -0.52
CA THR A 167 19.07 -2.46 0.68
C THR A 167 18.16 -2.24 1.89
N LEU A 168 17.95 -3.30 2.68
CA LEU A 168 17.18 -3.22 3.91
C LEU A 168 18.13 -2.88 5.06
N LYS A 169 17.98 -1.68 5.62
CA LYS A 169 18.67 -1.29 6.85
C LYS A 169 17.90 -1.84 8.04
N LYS A 170 18.47 -2.86 8.69
CA LYS A 170 17.99 -3.36 9.98
C LYS A 170 18.22 -2.26 11.03
N MET A 171 17.16 -1.72 11.63
CA MET A 171 17.26 -0.75 12.75
C MET A 171 17.07 -1.41 14.13
N PHE A 172 17.31 -2.72 14.22
CA PHE A 172 17.11 -3.45 15.47
C PHE A 172 18.22 -3.16 16.48
N LYS A 173 17.82 -2.96 17.75
CA LYS A 173 18.76 -2.85 18.88
C LYS A 173 19.33 -4.20 19.33
N ASP A 174 18.76 -5.32 18.87
CA ASP A 174 19.06 -6.66 19.36
C ASP A 174 19.11 -7.67 18.18
N PRO A 175 20.30 -8.04 17.67
CA PRO A 175 20.47 -8.87 16.47
C PRO A 175 19.90 -10.29 16.61
N GLU A 176 19.89 -10.87 17.81
CA GLU A 176 19.48 -12.26 18.06
C GLU A 176 17.96 -12.46 17.94
N LYS A 177 17.15 -11.42 18.18
CA LYS A 177 15.68 -11.47 18.09
C LYS A 177 15.12 -11.11 16.72
N ALA A 178 15.91 -10.42 15.90
CA ALA A 178 15.46 -9.93 14.60
C ALA A 178 15.23 -11.05 13.58
N GLY A 179 15.89 -12.19 13.78
CA GLY A 179 15.89 -13.30 12.83
C GLY A 179 16.62 -12.96 11.52
N ILE A 180 16.81 -13.99 10.70
CA ILE A 180 17.40 -13.85 9.37
C ILE A 180 16.30 -13.45 8.38
N SER A 181 16.61 -12.48 7.52
CA SER A 181 15.67 -12.05 6.48
C SER A 181 15.56 -13.14 5.41
N PRO A 182 14.36 -13.50 4.94
CA PRO A 182 14.18 -14.31 3.74
C PRO A 182 14.94 -13.80 2.52
N LEU A 183 15.20 -12.49 2.41
CA LEU A 183 16.05 -11.93 1.35
C LEU A 183 17.54 -12.22 1.58
N ASP A 184 17.99 -12.52 2.80
CA ASP A 184 19.36 -12.95 3.05
C ASP A 184 19.52 -14.45 2.74
N LEU A 185 18.43 -15.22 2.74
CA LEU A 185 18.41 -16.68 2.56
C LEU A 185 18.24 -17.13 1.09
N ARG A 186 18.25 -16.20 0.13
CA ARG A 186 17.87 -16.40 -1.28
C ARG A 186 18.46 -17.64 -1.94
N THR A 187 19.74 -17.92 -1.75
CA THR A 187 20.48 -18.99 -2.42
C THR A 187 20.76 -20.19 -1.50
N GLU A 188 20.70 -19.98 -0.19
CA GLU A 188 21.10 -20.98 0.80
C GLU A 188 19.90 -21.74 1.38
N LEU A 189 18.70 -21.16 1.36
CA LEU A 189 17.54 -21.74 2.05
C LEU A 189 17.24 -23.16 1.61
N CYS A 190 17.09 -23.41 0.30
CA CYS A 190 16.75 -24.75 -0.17
C CYS A 190 17.88 -25.76 0.05
N ASN A 191 19.12 -25.37 -0.23
CA ASN A 191 20.27 -26.26 -0.05
C ASN A 191 20.53 -26.61 1.42
N GLN A 192 20.37 -25.64 2.34
CA GLN A 192 20.48 -25.89 3.77
C GLN A 192 19.28 -26.66 4.30
N PHE A 193 18.05 -26.33 3.86
CA PHE A 193 16.84 -27.06 4.23
C PHE A 193 16.90 -28.53 3.82
N LEU A 194 17.33 -28.84 2.60
CA LEU A 194 17.52 -30.21 2.12
C LEU A 194 18.54 -30.96 2.98
N LYS A 195 19.70 -30.34 3.26
CA LYS A 195 20.73 -30.93 4.14
C LYS A 195 20.22 -31.23 5.55
N LEU A 196 19.44 -30.32 6.14
CA LEU A 196 18.91 -30.48 7.49
C LEU A 196 17.79 -31.53 7.54
N MET A 197 16.99 -31.61 6.48
CA MET A 197 15.98 -32.64 6.32
C MET A 197 16.59 -34.03 6.22
N ASP A 198 17.74 -34.17 5.56
CA ASP A 198 18.48 -35.43 5.45
C ASP A 198 19.11 -35.87 6.80
N ASN A 199 19.38 -34.93 7.70
CA ASN A 199 19.99 -35.21 9.01
C ASN A 199 18.94 -35.62 10.06
N SER A 200 18.07 -34.69 10.49
CA SER A 200 17.03 -34.98 11.48
C SER A 200 15.96 -33.88 11.55
N PHE A 201 14.75 -34.26 11.98
CA PHE A 201 13.67 -33.30 12.21
C PHE A 201 13.98 -32.31 13.34
N GLU A 202 14.80 -32.71 14.32
CA GLU A 202 15.23 -31.84 15.43
C GLU A 202 16.15 -30.72 14.93
N GLU A 203 17.08 -31.01 14.02
CA GLU A 203 17.92 -30.00 13.38
C GLU A 203 17.09 -29.03 12.52
N LEU A 204 16.04 -29.53 11.87
CA LEU A 204 15.12 -28.71 11.07
C LEU A 204 14.25 -27.78 11.93
N LEU A 205 13.80 -28.26 13.10
CA LEU A 205 13.08 -27.43 14.09
C LEU A 205 13.98 -26.38 14.74
N ASN A 206 15.28 -26.69 14.87
CA ASN A 206 16.30 -25.78 15.39
C ASN A 206 16.95 -24.91 14.31
N TYR A 207 16.43 -24.94 13.08
CA TYR A 207 16.93 -24.08 12.00
C TYR A 207 16.73 -22.60 12.36
N TYR A 208 17.69 -21.75 11.95
CA TYR A 208 17.81 -20.35 12.36
C TYR A 208 16.46 -19.62 12.43
N PRO A 209 16.26 -18.73 13.43
CA PRO A 209 15.01 -17.97 13.52
C PRO A 209 14.87 -17.09 12.28
N ILE A 210 13.98 -17.47 11.37
CA ILE A 210 13.59 -16.62 10.24
C ILE A 210 12.75 -15.49 10.80
N GLU A 211 12.96 -14.27 10.29
CA GLU A 211 12.13 -13.14 10.72
C GLU A 211 10.65 -13.38 10.46
N GLN A 212 9.78 -12.73 11.24
CA GLN A 212 8.35 -12.96 11.17
C GLN A 212 7.84 -12.76 9.74
N CYS A 213 7.33 -13.83 9.14
CA CYS A 213 6.79 -13.82 7.79
C CYS A 213 5.34 -14.34 7.76
N HIS A 214 4.66 -14.07 6.66
CA HIS A 214 3.28 -14.47 6.42
C HIS A 214 3.20 -15.22 5.10
N ILE A 215 2.65 -16.42 5.13
CA ILE A 215 2.34 -17.15 3.90
C ILE A 215 0.88 -16.84 3.52
N ASN A 216 0.65 -16.51 2.26
CA ASN A 216 -0.68 -16.44 1.68
C ASN A 216 -0.61 -16.86 0.21
N GLY A 217 -1.29 -17.96 -0.12
CA GLY A 217 -1.14 -18.63 -1.41
C GLY A 217 0.32 -19.01 -1.66
N GLY A 218 0.82 -18.70 -2.86
CA GLY A 218 2.21 -18.92 -3.27
C GLY A 218 3.17 -17.79 -2.90
N LEU A 219 2.79 -16.85 -2.02
CA LEU A 219 3.63 -15.72 -1.61
C LEU A 219 4.05 -15.82 -0.15
N LEU A 220 5.33 -15.53 0.07
CA LEU A 220 5.90 -15.15 1.36
C LEU A 220 5.86 -13.62 1.47
N VAL A 221 5.11 -13.10 2.43
CA VAL A 221 4.96 -11.66 2.70
C VAL A 221 5.61 -11.34 4.03
N VAL A 222 6.47 -10.33 4.05
CA VAL A 222 7.24 -9.99 5.24
C VAL A 222 7.05 -8.52 5.58
N PRO A 223 6.67 -8.18 6.82
CA PRO A 223 6.58 -6.80 7.28
C PRO A 223 7.96 -6.15 7.36
N ILE A 224 8.02 -4.90 6.90
CA ILE A 224 9.19 -4.00 6.99
C ILE A 224 8.99 -3.03 8.17
N LYS A 225 8.09 -3.37 9.09
CA LYS A 225 7.88 -2.60 10.32
C LYS A 225 9.19 -2.48 11.08
N ASP A 226 9.52 -1.27 11.53
CA ASP A 226 10.76 -0.96 12.27
C ASP A 226 12.07 -1.17 11.48
N LYS A 227 12.00 -1.33 10.14
CA LYS A 227 13.17 -1.38 9.24
C LYS A 227 13.17 -0.17 8.30
N GLY A 228 14.36 0.32 7.96
CA GLY A 228 14.52 1.32 6.92
C GLY A 228 14.77 0.67 5.56
N ILE A 229 14.19 1.20 4.50
CA ILE A 229 14.52 0.84 3.12
C ILE A 229 15.42 1.93 2.55
N GLU A 230 16.58 1.55 2.05
CA GLU A 230 17.42 2.40 1.22
C GLU A 230 17.32 1.94 -0.23
N GLU A 231 16.82 2.83 -1.07
CA GLU A 231 16.71 2.69 -2.52
C GLU A 231 17.91 3.41 -3.15
N ARG A 232 18.73 2.71 -3.94
CA ARG A 232 19.85 3.31 -4.69
C ARG A 232 19.65 3.08 -6.17
N TYR A 233 19.51 4.17 -6.92
CA TYR A 233 19.31 4.16 -8.36
C TYR A 233 20.58 4.58 -9.08
N LYS A 234 20.99 3.80 -10.07
CA LYS A 234 22.06 4.16 -11.00
C LYS A 234 21.42 4.70 -12.27
N ILE A 235 21.47 6.01 -12.45
CA ILE A 235 20.86 6.69 -13.60
C ILE A 235 21.95 6.94 -14.62
N ARG A 236 21.94 6.15 -15.70
CA ARG A 236 22.86 6.32 -16.83
C ARG A 236 22.29 7.36 -17.78
N THR A 237 22.90 8.53 -17.82
CA THR A 237 22.56 9.66 -18.70
C THR A 237 23.30 9.59 -20.05
N ASP A 238 23.76 8.41 -20.44
CA ASP A 238 24.71 8.24 -21.53
C ASP A 238 24.15 8.70 -22.88
N GLN A 239 24.88 9.57 -23.57
CA GLN A 239 24.41 10.28 -24.78
C GLN A 239 24.16 9.34 -25.98
N ASN A 240 24.61 8.08 -25.89
CA ASN A 240 24.53 7.08 -26.96
C ASN A 240 23.25 6.21 -26.93
N LEU A 241 22.44 6.28 -25.87
CA LEU A 241 21.11 5.66 -25.85
C LEU A 241 20.11 6.61 -26.50
N GLU A 242 19.68 6.32 -27.74
CA GLU A 242 18.69 7.12 -28.49
C GLU A 242 17.38 7.40 -27.71
N THR A 243 17.09 6.62 -26.66
CA THR A 243 15.83 6.67 -25.90
C THR A 243 15.85 7.51 -24.61
N LEU A 244 17.02 8.01 -24.16
CA LEU A 244 17.16 8.73 -22.87
C LEU A 244 17.83 10.11 -23.01
N LYS A 245 17.54 10.84 -24.09
CA LYS A 245 17.98 12.24 -24.24
C LYS A 245 17.16 13.15 -23.32
N TYR A 246 17.85 13.94 -22.48
CA TYR A 246 17.23 14.91 -21.57
C TYR A 246 16.20 15.79 -22.26
N GLU A 247 16.60 16.41 -23.38
CA GLU A 247 15.76 17.31 -24.18
C GLU A 247 14.43 16.64 -24.55
N LYS A 248 14.49 15.38 -25.02
CA LYS A 248 13.32 14.60 -25.42
C LYS A 248 12.41 14.28 -24.23
N ILE A 249 12.97 13.94 -23.07
CA ILE A 249 12.20 13.65 -21.85
C ILE A 249 11.51 14.92 -21.35
N ILE A 250 12.24 16.02 -21.26
CA ILE A 250 11.73 17.29 -20.75
C ILE A 250 10.66 17.88 -21.68
N ASP A 251 10.88 17.88 -22.99
CA ASP A 251 9.89 18.34 -23.97
C ASP A 251 8.57 17.57 -23.84
N ASN A 252 8.67 16.25 -23.67
CA ASN A 252 7.53 15.39 -23.48
C ASN A 252 6.82 15.62 -22.13
N LEU A 253 7.56 15.88 -21.04
CA LEU A 253 6.98 16.23 -19.73
C LEU A 253 6.30 17.60 -19.77
N TYR A 254 6.89 18.62 -20.40
CA TYR A 254 6.25 19.92 -20.57
C TYR A 254 5.00 19.86 -21.45
N TYR A 255 5.00 19.03 -22.49
CA TYR A 255 3.81 18.76 -23.28
C TYR A 255 2.67 18.20 -22.41
N ILE A 256 2.96 17.18 -21.58
CA ILE A 256 1.96 16.58 -20.67
C ILE A 256 1.48 17.59 -19.63
N LYS A 257 2.38 18.38 -19.04
CA LYS A 257 2.05 19.40 -18.03
C LYS A 257 1.07 20.44 -18.56
N ASN A 258 1.23 20.84 -19.81
CA ASN A 258 0.42 21.87 -20.47
C ASN A 258 -0.77 21.30 -21.25
N HIS A 259 -1.00 19.98 -21.22
CA HIS A 259 -2.03 19.36 -22.02
C HIS A 259 -3.43 19.67 -21.48
N PRO A 260 -4.33 20.30 -22.26
CA PRO A 260 -5.59 20.86 -21.76
C PRO A 260 -6.62 19.80 -21.34
N LYS A 261 -6.50 18.56 -21.84
CA LYS A 261 -7.46 17.48 -21.57
C LYS A 261 -7.00 16.48 -20.50
N LEU A 262 -5.78 16.64 -19.95
CA LEU A 262 -5.28 15.71 -18.94
C LEU A 262 -5.78 16.09 -17.54
N PRO A 263 -6.07 15.10 -16.68
CA PRO A 263 -6.40 15.32 -15.28
C PRO A 263 -5.36 16.18 -14.52
N GLU A 264 -5.84 17.10 -13.68
CA GLU A 264 -4.99 18.05 -12.93
C GLU A 264 -3.99 17.35 -11.98
N ASN A 265 -4.33 16.17 -11.48
CA ASN A 265 -3.40 15.38 -10.66
C ASN A 265 -2.17 14.91 -11.48
N ILE A 266 -2.35 14.55 -12.75
CA ILE A 266 -1.26 14.15 -13.64
C ILE A 266 -0.37 15.36 -13.91
N THR A 267 -0.96 16.51 -14.28
CA THR A 267 -0.19 17.72 -14.62
C THR A 267 0.59 18.26 -13.42
N ARG A 268 0.01 18.23 -12.21
CA ARG A 268 0.72 18.58 -10.96
C ARG A 268 1.89 17.64 -10.68
N THR A 269 1.66 16.33 -10.76
CA THR A 269 2.71 15.31 -10.50
C THR A 269 3.86 15.43 -11.51
N VAL A 270 3.55 15.69 -12.78
CA VAL A 270 4.53 15.94 -13.83
C VAL A 270 5.33 17.21 -13.54
N GLY A 271 4.69 18.26 -13.01
CA GLY A 271 5.39 19.48 -12.57
C GLY A 271 6.44 19.22 -11.49
N ASP A 272 6.17 18.31 -10.54
CA ASP A 272 7.14 17.91 -9.51
C ASP A 272 8.28 17.08 -10.11
N ILE A 273 7.99 16.22 -11.09
CA ILE A 273 8.98 15.37 -11.75
C ILE A 273 9.92 16.17 -12.65
N ILE A 274 9.44 17.20 -13.34
CA ILE A 274 10.30 18.07 -14.16
C ILE A 274 11.43 18.65 -13.32
N LYS A 275 11.11 19.24 -12.15
CA LYS A 275 12.13 19.77 -11.23
C LYS A 275 13.18 18.74 -10.84
N PHE A 276 12.77 17.48 -10.70
CA PHE A 276 13.67 16.40 -10.33
C PHE A 276 14.55 15.95 -11.50
N VAL A 277 13.97 15.82 -12.70
CA VAL A 277 14.71 15.51 -13.92
C VAL A 277 15.74 16.61 -14.20
N ASP A 278 15.39 17.88 -13.99
CA ASP A 278 16.32 19.01 -14.09
C ASP A 278 17.50 18.83 -13.11
N ILE A 279 17.23 18.58 -11.82
CA ILE A 279 18.28 18.38 -10.79
C ILE A 279 19.20 17.20 -11.09
N ILE A 280 18.65 16.11 -11.64
CA ILE A 280 19.46 14.98 -12.10
C ILE A 280 20.34 15.50 -13.24
N PHE A 281 19.77 15.87 -14.37
CA PHE A 281 20.56 16.10 -15.58
C PHE A 281 21.43 17.38 -15.57
N GLU A 282 21.25 18.30 -14.63
CA GLU A 282 22.16 19.45 -14.41
C GLU A 282 23.57 19.05 -13.96
N LYS A 283 23.77 17.86 -13.37
CA LYS A 283 25.09 17.38 -12.95
C LYS A 283 25.80 16.69 -14.13
N ASP A 284 26.67 17.43 -14.80
CA ASP A 284 27.31 17.16 -16.10
C ASP A 284 28.31 15.97 -16.16
N HIS A 285 28.11 14.90 -15.37
CA HIS A 285 29.00 13.73 -15.36
C HIS A 285 28.23 12.41 -15.45
N SER A 286 28.80 11.51 -16.26
CA SER A 286 28.33 10.17 -16.59
C SER A 286 28.02 9.33 -15.35
N VAL A 287 26.78 8.83 -15.29
CA VAL A 287 26.19 8.00 -14.22
C VAL A 287 25.97 8.75 -12.90
N GLN A 288 24.69 8.92 -12.55
CA GLN A 288 24.29 9.53 -11.28
C GLN A 288 23.70 8.49 -10.34
N ASN A 289 24.09 8.59 -9.07
CA ASN A 289 23.50 7.79 -8.01
C ASN A 289 22.44 8.62 -7.30
N TYR A 290 21.19 8.18 -7.37
CA TYR A 290 20.09 8.74 -6.58
C TYR A 290 19.76 7.80 -5.43
N GLU A 291 19.85 8.32 -4.21
CA GLU A 291 19.60 7.56 -2.98
C GLU A 291 18.38 8.10 -2.25
N GLN A 292 17.48 7.20 -1.86
CA GLN A 292 16.29 7.52 -1.09
C GLN A 292 16.12 6.56 0.08
N ASN A 293 15.95 7.11 1.28
CA ASN A 293 15.61 6.34 2.47
C ASN A 293 14.11 6.49 2.77
N SER A 294 13.44 5.39 3.13
CA SER A 294 12.04 5.40 3.55
C SER A 294 11.77 4.42 4.69
N GLN A 295 10.77 4.75 5.51
CA GLN A 295 10.33 3.93 6.63
C GLN A 295 8.83 4.17 6.84
N TYR A 296 8.01 3.14 6.65
CA TYR A 296 6.59 3.19 6.99
C TYR A 296 6.13 1.89 7.65
N ASP A 297 5.20 2.02 8.59
CA ASP A 297 4.66 0.87 9.34
C ASP A 297 3.77 -0.04 8.48
N ASP A 298 3.31 0.44 7.32
CA ASP A 298 2.45 -0.27 6.38
C ASP A 298 3.22 -0.81 5.16
N GLN A 299 4.55 -0.94 5.24
CA GLN A 299 5.40 -1.52 4.20
C GLN A 299 5.63 -3.03 4.40
N TYR A 300 5.62 -3.73 3.28
CA TYR A 300 5.85 -5.16 3.19
C TYR A 300 6.68 -5.46 1.94
N TYR A 301 7.42 -6.57 1.95
CA TYR A 301 7.90 -7.18 0.72
C TYR A 301 7.27 -8.55 0.52
N ALA A 302 7.00 -8.90 -0.73
CA ALA A 302 6.46 -10.18 -1.15
C ALA A 302 7.45 -10.89 -2.06
N ILE A 303 7.62 -12.19 -1.80
CA ILE A 303 8.49 -13.09 -2.55
C ILE A 303 7.65 -14.31 -2.97
N PRO A 304 7.69 -14.73 -4.25
CA PRO A 304 7.11 -16.02 -4.66
C PRO A 304 7.82 -17.17 -3.94
N LEU A 305 7.09 -18.10 -3.31
CA LEU A 305 7.69 -19.25 -2.62
C LEU A 305 8.57 -20.09 -3.57
N TYR A 306 8.18 -20.17 -4.84
CA TYR A 306 8.95 -20.85 -5.88
C TYR A 306 10.35 -20.25 -6.09
N ALA A 307 10.58 -18.98 -5.72
CA ALA A 307 11.89 -18.35 -5.79
C ALA A 307 12.94 -19.04 -4.92
N PHE A 308 12.52 -19.73 -3.86
CA PHE A 308 13.42 -20.52 -3.03
C PHE A 308 13.65 -21.92 -3.59
N ILE A 309 12.71 -22.46 -4.36
CA ILE A 309 12.70 -23.87 -4.79
C ILE A 309 13.42 -24.06 -6.13
N ILE A 310 13.25 -23.12 -7.05
CA ILE A 310 13.76 -23.19 -8.43
C ILE A 310 14.54 -21.92 -8.80
N PRO A 311 15.57 -21.52 -8.02
CA PRO A 311 16.31 -20.29 -8.28
C PRO A 311 17.00 -20.33 -9.65
N GLU A 312 17.57 -21.47 -10.07
CA GLU A 312 18.32 -21.59 -11.33
C GLU A 312 17.43 -21.35 -12.56
N LEU A 313 16.18 -21.85 -12.52
CA LEU A 313 15.22 -21.66 -13.62
C LEU A 313 14.77 -20.19 -13.73
N LEU A 314 14.65 -19.51 -12.59
CA LEU A 314 14.31 -18.09 -12.56
C LEU A 314 15.47 -17.22 -13.04
N GLU A 315 16.71 -17.57 -12.66
CA GLU A 315 17.92 -16.92 -13.19
C GLU A 315 18.00 -17.05 -14.71
N GLU A 316 17.84 -18.26 -15.26
CA GLU A 316 17.81 -18.49 -16.71
C GLU A 316 16.70 -17.68 -17.41
N TYR A 317 15.51 -17.63 -16.82
CA TYR A 317 14.40 -16.84 -17.35
C TYR A 317 14.72 -15.33 -17.35
N PHE A 318 15.35 -14.80 -16.29
CA PHE A 318 15.69 -13.38 -16.21
C PHE A 318 16.91 -12.97 -17.05
N GLU A 319 17.81 -13.91 -17.37
CA GLU A 319 18.92 -13.69 -18.30
C GLU A 319 18.47 -13.55 -19.77
N CYS A 320 17.31 -14.11 -20.12
CA CYS A 320 16.72 -13.96 -21.44
C CYS A 320 16.19 -12.52 -21.67
N ASP A 321 16.93 -11.71 -22.45
CA ASP A 321 16.58 -10.32 -22.79
C ASP A 321 15.34 -10.17 -23.71
N ASP A 322 14.70 -11.28 -24.13
CA ASP A 322 13.60 -11.33 -25.11
C ASP A 322 12.21 -10.92 -24.54
N ASP A 323 12.15 -10.59 -23.26
CA ASP A 323 10.96 -10.22 -22.49
C ASP A 323 10.26 -8.91 -22.95
N GLN A 324 10.77 -8.24 -23.98
CA GLN A 324 10.07 -7.10 -24.60
C GLN A 324 8.93 -7.51 -25.55
N THR A 325 8.76 -8.82 -25.81
CA THR A 325 7.73 -9.33 -26.72
C THR A 325 6.47 -9.88 -26.04
N GLU A 326 6.51 -10.21 -24.74
CA GLU A 326 5.33 -10.69 -24.01
C GLU A 326 4.41 -9.54 -23.58
N GLN A 327 3.09 -9.75 -23.67
CA GLN A 327 2.08 -8.76 -23.26
C GLN A 327 2.18 -8.38 -21.76
N HIS A 328 2.81 -9.22 -20.93
CA HIS A 328 2.94 -9.05 -19.48
C HIS A 328 4.30 -9.55 -18.98
N SER A 329 5.07 -8.69 -18.30
CA SER A 329 6.31 -9.11 -17.63
C SER A 329 6.04 -9.98 -16.40
N PHE A 330 7.01 -10.79 -15.94
CA PHE A 330 6.91 -11.55 -14.68
C PHE A 330 6.44 -10.67 -13.50
N LYS A 331 6.98 -9.45 -13.42
CA LYS A 331 6.56 -8.47 -12.42
C LYS A 331 5.09 -8.10 -12.54
N ASP A 332 4.56 -7.93 -13.75
CA ASP A 332 3.15 -7.61 -13.95
C ASP A 332 2.26 -8.76 -13.48
N ILE A 333 2.67 -10.01 -13.72
CA ILE A 333 2.00 -11.21 -13.20
C ILE A 333 2.03 -11.21 -11.67
N LEU A 334 3.20 -11.03 -11.06
CA LEU A 334 3.36 -10.99 -9.60
C LEU A 334 2.55 -9.86 -8.96
N LYS A 335 2.50 -8.70 -9.61
CA LYS A 335 1.68 -7.54 -9.21
C LYS A 335 0.18 -7.83 -9.29
N LEU A 336 -0.27 -8.51 -10.34
CA LEU A 336 -1.67 -8.93 -10.49
C LEU A 336 -2.04 -9.92 -9.39
N TYR A 337 -1.16 -10.89 -9.13
CA TYR A 337 -1.37 -11.87 -8.07
C TYR A 337 -1.40 -11.22 -6.68
N LEU A 338 -0.47 -10.31 -6.38
CA LEU A 338 -0.47 -9.61 -5.10
C LEU A 338 -1.74 -8.76 -4.90
N ARG A 339 -2.25 -8.14 -5.98
CA ARG A 339 -3.50 -7.34 -5.94
C ARG A 339 -4.76 -8.17 -5.81
N SER A 340 -4.75 -9.46 -6.15
CA SER A 340 -5.88 -10.34 -5.89
C SER A 340 -5.96 -10.74 -4.42
N LEU A 341 -4.83 -10.73 -3.70
CA LEU A 341 -4.75 -11.09 -2.29
C LEU A 341 -4.88 -9.88 -1.35
N TYR A 342 -4.32 -8.73 -1.71
CA TYR A 342 -4.24 -7.56 -0.84
C TYR A 342 -4.61 -6.26 -1.56
N PRO A 343 -5.13 -5.25 -0.82
CA PRO A 343 -5.21 -3.89 -1.32
C PRO A 343 -3.80 -3.28 -1.32
N VAL A 344 -3.22 -3.14 -2.50
CA VAL A 344 -1.83 -2.72 -2.68
C VAL A 344 -1.72 -1.28 -3.19
N SER A 345 -0.80 -0.52 -2.58
CA SER A 345 -0.33 0.79 -3.02
C SER A 345 1.20 0.82 -3.10
N SER A 346 1.77 1.80 -3.81
CA SER A 346 3.22 2.04 -3.84
C SER A 346 4.08 0.79 -4.11
N LEU A 347 4.05 0.29 -5.36
CA LEU A 347 4.78 -0.92 -5.75
C LEU A 347 6.21 -0.60 -6.19
N LEU A 348 7.19 -1.38 -5.74
CA LEU A 348 8.59 -1.31 -6.14
C LEU A 348 9.12 -2.73 -6.44
N PRO A 349 10.13 -2.92 -7.32
CA PRO A 349 10.83 -1.91 -8.14
C PRO A 349 9.94 -1.21 -9.18
N ILE A 350 10.45 -0.23 -9.93
CA ILE A 350 9.75 0.38 -11.10
C ILE A 350 9.99 -0.44 -12.38
N GLY A 351 11.23 -0.88 -12.59
CA GLY A 351 11.61 -1.78 -13.68
C GLY A 351 11.02 -3.19 -13.52
N SER A 352 11.06 -3.97 -14.60
CA SER A 352 10.68 -5.40 -14.64
C SER A 352 11.88 -6.34 -14.65
N LYS A 353 13.11 -5.81 -14.76
CA LYS A 353 14.33 -6.60 -14.72
C LYS A 353 14.65 -7.00 -13.27
N TYR A 354 14.62 -8.30 -13.01
CA TYR A 354 15.18 -8.91 -11.82
C TYR A 354 16.53 -9.51 -12.22
N GLU A 355 17.57 -9.39 -11.39
CA GLU A 355 18.86 -10.02 -11.70
C GLU A 355 18.83 -11.52 -11.39
N GLN A 356 18.40 -11.89 -10.18
CA GLN A 356 18.42 -13.29 -9.73
C GLN A 356 17.18 -13.68 -8.94
N PHE A 357 16.62 -12.75 -8.16
CA PHE A 357 15.59 -13.07 -7.18
C PHE A 357 14.38 -12.14 -7.27
N PRO A 358 13.18 -12.66 -7.60
CA PRO A 358 12.01 -11.81 -7.78
C PRO A 358 11.40 -11.42 -6.43
N PHE A 359 11.18 -10.14 -6.24
CA PHE A 359 10.44 -9.61 -5.11
C PHE A 359 9.64 -8.36 -5.49
N ILE A 360 8.65 -8.02 -4.67
CA ILE A 360 7.91 -6.77 -4.77
C ILE A 360 7.81 -6.15 -3.38
N ILE A 361 8.27 -4.90 -3.25
CA ILE A 361 7.97 -4.08 -2.08
C ILE A 361 6.66 -3.35 -2.34
N PHE A 362 5.80 -3.30 -1.33
CA PHE A 362 4.50 -2.68 -1.44
C PHE A 362 4.00 -2.11 -0.12
N ARG A 363 3.05 -1.18 -0.20
CA ARG A 363 2.33 -0.64 0.96
C ARG A 363 0.91 -1.17 1.02
N SER A 364 0.46 -1.60 2.19
CA SER A 364 -0.91 -2.05 2.42
C SER A 364 -1.39 -1.70 3.83
N TYR A 365 -2.18 -0.64 3.90
CA TYR A 365 -2.69 -0.11 5.17
C TYR A 365 -3.59 -1.09 5.93
N SER A 366 -4.29 -1.98 5.23
CA SER A 366 -5.27 -2.90 5.84
C SER A 366 -4.77 -4.33 5.99
N LEU A 367 -3.51 -4.64 5.65
CA LEU A 367 -3.03 -6.03 5.65
C LEU A 367 -3.11 -6.66 7.04
N ASN A 368 -2.66 -5.96 8.08
CA ASN A 368 -2.72 -6.43 9.46
C ASN A 368 -4.16 -6.63 9.95
N GLU A 369 -5.06 -5.72 9.60
CA GLU A 369 -6.49 -5.83 9.91
C GLU A 369 -7.16 -7.00 9.19
N LEU A 370 -6.87 -7.20 7.89
CA LEU A 370 -7.39 -8.32 7.12
C LEU A 370 -6.93 -9.65 7.72
N ARG A 371 -5.66 -9.73 8.12
CA ARG A 371 -5.11 -10.93 8.75
C ARG A 371 -5.72 -11.21 10.11
N SER A 372 -5.81 -10.21 10.99
CA SER A 372 -6.44 -10.40 12.31
C SER A 372 -7.90 -10.84 12.21
N LYS A 373 -8.65 -10.39 11.19
CA LYS A 373 -10.01 -10.88 10.91
C LYS A 373 -10.06 -12.35 10.51
N LEU A 374 -9.12 -12.81 9.67
CA LEU A 374 -9.05 -14.23 9.24
C LEU A 374 -8.93 -15.21 10.41
N PHE A 375 -8.37 -14.76 11.54
CA PHE A 375 -8.18 -15.58 12.75
C PHE A 375 -9.22 -15.31 13.85
N THR A 376 -10.12 -14.34 13.68
CA THR A 376 -11.17 -14.01 14.66
C THR A 376 -12.57 -14.43 14.20
N ASP A 377 -12.80 -14.59 12.90
CA ASP A 377 -14.00 -15.28 12.40
C ASP A 377 -13.96 -16.76 12.81
N LYS A 378 -15.14 -17.39 12.89
CA LYS A 378 -15.44 -18.74 13.44
C LYS A 378 -14.65 -19.93 12.83
N TYR A 379 -13.61 -19.67 12.05
CA TYR A 379 -12.70 -20.63 11.50
C TYR A 379 -11.43 -20.68 12.36
N LEU A 380 -11.40 -21.66 13.28
CA LEU A 380 -10.16 -22.09 13.94
C LEU A 380 -9.11 -22.56 12.91
N LEU A 381 -9.57 -22.93 11.70
CA LEU A 381 -8.84 -23.73 10.73
C LEU A 381 -9.16 -23.23 9.30
N ASN A 382 -8.18 -22.60 8.62
CA ASN A 382 -8.33 -22.13 7.23
C ASN A 382 -7.57 -22.96 6.16
N SER A 383 -6.63 -23.84 6.52
CA SER A 383 -5.95 -24.78 5.60
C SER A 383 -5.74 -26.16 6.25
N HIS A 384 -6.32 -27.22 5.68
CA HIS A 384 -6.26 -28.57 6.29
C HIS A 384 -4.83 -29.05 6.58
N GLU A 385 -3.83 -28.78 5.72
CA GLU A 385 -2.45 -29.23 5.98
C GLU A 385 -1.70 -28.36 7.01
N ILE A 386 -1.73 -27.03 6.87
CA ILE A 386 -1.01 -26.11 7.77
C ILE A 386 -1.60 -26.14 9.18
N ASN A 387 -2.91 -26.37 9.28
CA ASN A 387 -3.59 -26.46 10.56
C ASN A 387 -3.19 -27.71 11.35
N VAL A 388 -2.94 -28.85 10.67
CA VAL A 388 -2.45 -30.06 11.34
C VAL A 388 -1.04 -29.81 11.88
N LEU A 389 -0.18 -29.18 11.09
CA LEU A 389 1.16 -28.75 11.52
C LEU A 389 1.09 -27.76 12.70
N SER A 390 0.19 -26.78 12.63
CA SER A 390 -0.02 -25.79 13.70
C SER A 390 -0.53 -26.42 14.99
N LEU A 391 -1.44 -27.41 14.89
CA LEU A 391 -1.93 -28.19 16.04
C LEU A 391 -0.85 -29.09 16.65
N ILE A 392 0.03 -29.66 15.81
CA ILE A 392 1.17 -30.47 16.26
C ILE A 392 2.18 -29.57 17.00
N LEU A 393 2.48 -28.39 16.46
CA LEU A 393 3.44 -27.45 17.03
C LEU A 393 2.92 -26.71 18.27
N ALA A 394 1.62 -26.40 18.34
CA ALA A 394 1.00 -25.74 19.49
C ALA A 394 0.96 -26.63 20.76
N LYS A 395 1.24 -27.93 20.63
CA LYS A 395 1.23 -28.86 21.76
C LYS A 395 2.45 -28.70 22.69
N ASN A 396 3.48 -27.97 22.26
CA ASN A 396 4.75 -27.79 22.98
C ASN A 396 5.06 -26.33 23.37
N SER A 397 4.10 -25.41 23.26
CA SER A 397 4.23 -24.01 23.72
C SER A 397 3.48 -23.75 25.01
#